data_AF-A0A379AMS9-F1
#
_entry.id   AF-A0A379AMS9-F1
#
_cell.length_a   1.000
_cell.length_b   1.000
_cell.length_c   1.000
_cell.angle_alpha   90.00
_cell.angle_beta   90.00
_cell.angle_gamma   90.00
#
_symmetry.space_group_name_H-M   'P 1'
#
loop_
_entity.id
_entity.type
_entity.pdbx_description
1 polymer ?
#
loop_
_entity_poly.entity_id
_entity_poly.type
_entity_poly.pdbx_seq_one_letter_code
_entity_poly.pdbx_strand_id
1 'polypeptide(L)'
;MSHSDTIVAQATPPGRGGVGILRVSGAQAAEVARQLLGKLPKPRYADYLPFTDSDGRVLDQGIALWFPGPNSFTGEDVLELQGHGGPVILDLLLKRIVALPGVRIAQPGEFSERAFLNDKLDLAQAEAIADLIDASSEQAARSAVNSLQGVFSTRINHLVEALTHLRIYVEAAIDFPDEEIDFLSDGRIEAQLNTVIGDLDAVRAEARQGSLLREGMKVVIAGRPNAGKSSLLNALAGRDAAIVTDIAGTTRDVLREHIHIDGMPLHIIDTAGLREASDEVERIGD
;
A
#
# COMPACT_ATOMS: atom_id res chain seq x y z
N MET A 1 -16.65 14.22 -1.13
CA MET A 1 -16.51 14.98 -2.40
C MET A 1 -16.84 14.02 -3.52
N SER A 2 -17.83 14.30 -4.36
CA SER A 2 -18.20 13.40 -5.47
C SER A 2 -17.17 13.57 -6.59
N HIS A 3 -16.21 12.64 -6.69
CA HIS A 3 -15.34 12.55 -7.86
C HIS A 3 -16.19 12.08 -9.04
N SER A 4 -16.59 13.00 -9.93
CA SER A 4 -17.35 12.68 -11.14
C SER A 4 -16.55 11.91 -12.18
N ASP A 5 -15.23 11.91 -12.04
CA ASP A 5 -14.32 11.45 -13.07
C ASP A 5 -14.08 9.95 -12.97
N THR A 6 -14.05 9.30 -14.14
CA THR A 6 -13.65 7.90 -14.25
C THR A 6 -12.13 7.84 -14.46
N ILE A 7 -11.46 6.97 -13.72
CA ILE A 7 -10.00 6.83 -13.78
C ILE A 7 -9.57 5.55 -14.47
N VAL A 8 -8.43 5.59 -15.13
CA VAL A 8 -7.76 4.42 -15.71
C VAL A 8 -6.27 4.41 -15.35
N ALA A 9 -5.71 3.24 -15.07
CA ALA A 9 -4.27 3.05 -15.01
C ALA A 9 -3.88 1.60 -15.32
N GLN A 10 -2.59 1.39 -15.58
CA GLN A 10 -2.00 0.07 -15.58
C GLN A 10 -1.90 -0.45 -14.13
N ALA A 11 -2.48 -1.63 -13.87
CA ALA A 11 -2.50 -2.28 -12.57
C ALA A 11 -1.37 -3.30 -12.39
N THR A 12 -0.73 -3.72 -13.48
CA THR A 12 0.48 -4.57 -13.46
C THR A 12 1.76 -3.73 -13.49
N PRO A 13 2.90 -4.23 -12.97
CA PRO A 13 4.18 -3.53 -13.08
C PRO A 13 4.51 -3.14 -14.53
N PRO A 14 5.17 -1.98 -14.75
CA PRO A 14 5.62 -1.59 -16.07
C PRO A 14 6.68 -2.57 -16.60
N GLY A 15 6.73 -2.77 -17.91
CA GLY A 15 7.70 -3.65 -18.55
C GLY A 15 7.04 -4.62 -19.53
N ARG A 16 7.76 -5.70 -19.84
CA ARG A 16 7.27 -6.77 -20.72
C ARG A 16 6.81 -7.95 -19.87
N GLY A 17 5.57 -8.37 -20.06
CA GLY A 17 5.00 -9.54 -19.39
C GLY A 17 4.07 -10.31 -20.33
N GLY A 18 3.70 -11.53 -19.94
CA GLY A 18 2.70 -12.30 -20.68
C GLY A 18 1.33 -11.62 -20.67
N VAL A 19 0.97 -10.98 -19.56
CA VAL A 19 -0.30 -10.28 -19.37
C VAL A 19 -0.04 -8.87 -18.82
N GLY A 20 -0.80 -7.90 -19.31
CA GLY A 20 -0.88 -6.56 -18.75
C GLY A 20 -2.33 -6.22 -18.44
N ILE A 21 -2.55 -5.55 -17.31
CA ILE A 21 -3.89 -5.21 -16.83
C ILE A 21 -4.06 -3.70 -16.85
N LEU A 22 -5.08 -3.21 -17.56
CA LEU A 22 -5.61 -1.86 -17.39
C LEU A 22 -6.88 -1.93 -16.54
N ARG A 23 -6.93 -1.15 -15.47
CA ARG A 23 -8.08 -1.04 -14.59
C ARG A 23 -8.74 0.32 -14.77
N VAL A 24 -10.06 0.33 -14.93
CA VAL A 24 -10.91 1.51 -15.04
C VAL A 24 -11.89 1.52 -13.86
N SER A 25 -12.03 2.64 -13.15
CA SER A 25 -12.98 2.80 -12.03
C SER A 25 -13.76 4.11 -12.13
N GLY A 26 -15.07 4.05 -11.95
CA GLY A 26 -15.94 5.22 -11.89
C GLY A 26 -17.21 5.08 -12.73
N ALA A 27 -18.05 6.12 -12.71
CA ALA A 27 -19.39 6.11 -13.29
C ALA A 27 -19.45 5.81 -14.80
N GLN A 28 -18.36 6.01 -15.54
CA GLN A 28 -18.29 5.74 -16.98
C GLN A 28 -17.62 4.41 -17.32
N ALA A 29 -17.20 3.60 -16.34
CA ALA A 29 -16.52 2.32 -16.61
C ALA A 29 -17.37 1.37 -17.48
N ALA A 30 -18.70 1.37 -17.29
CA ALA A 30 -19.61 0.61 -18.15
C ALA A 30 -19.63 1.12 -19.59
N GLU A 31 -19.50 2.43 -19.80
CA GLU A 31 -19.46 3.02 -21.14
C GLU A 31 -18.12 2.74 -21.81
N VAL A 32 -17.00 2.81 -21.07
CA VAL A 32 -15.69 2.36 -21.56
C VAL A 32 -15.77 0.91 -22.04
N ALA A 33 -16.44 0.03 -21.29
CA ALA A 33 -16.64 -1.36 -21.72
C ALA A 33 -17.41 -1.43 -23.05
N ARG A 34 -18.55 -0.75 -23.18
CA ARG A 34 -19.33 -0.76 -24.43
C ARG A 34 -18.53 -0.23 -25.63
N GLN A 35 -17.74 0.81 -25.43
CA GLN A 35 -16.95 1.46 -26.47
C GLN A 35 -15.74 0.64 -26.94
N LEU A 36 -15.09 -0.11 -26.05
CA LEU A 36 -13.91 -0.93 -26.41
C LEU A 36 -14.28 -2.37 -26.78
N LEU A 37 -15.34 -2.91 -26.18
CA LEU A 37 -15.71 -4.33 -26.22
C LEU A 37 -16.98 -4.60 -27.04
N GLY A 38 -17.74 -3.56 -27.39
CA GLY A 38 -19.05 -3.67 -28.03
C GLY A 38 -20.18 -4.17 -27.13
N LYS A 39 -19.87 -4.53 -25.87
CA LYS A 39 -20.83 -5.00 -24.86
C LYS A 39 -20.32 -4.71 -23.46
N LEU A 40 -21.22 -4.76 -22.48
CA LEU A 40 -20.86 -4.83 -21.08
C LEU A 40 -20.72 -6.32 -20.69
N PRO A 41 -19.55 -6.80 -20.23
CA PRO A 41 -19.40 -8.18 -19.76
C PRO A 41 -20.34 -8.51 -18.60
N LYS A 42 -20.64 -9.79 -18.41
CA LYS A 42 -21.41 -10.24 -17.25
C LYS A 42 -20.62 -9.96 -15.96
N PRO A 43 -21.27 -9.50 -14.88
CA PRO A 43 -20.61 -9.25 -13.60
C PRO A 43 -19.79 -10.45 -13.12
N ARG A 44 -18.48 -10.27 -12.95
CA ARG A 44 -17.52 -11.26 -12.43
C ARG A 44 -17.38 -12.54 -13.27
N TYR A 45 -17.66 -12.46 -14.57
CA TYR A 45 -17.32 -13.52 -15.53
C TYR A 45 -16.19 -13.06 -16.43
N ALA A 46 -15.21 -13.94 -16.65
CA ALA A 46 -14.18 -13.75 -17.67
C ALA A 46 -14.82 -13.87 -19.06
N ASP A 47 -14.74 -12.78 -19.83
CA ASP A 47 -15.19 -12.74 -21.21
C ASP A 47 -13.94 -12.59 -22.09
N TYR A 48 -13.73 -13.47 -23.06
CA TYR A 48 -12.58 -13.43 -23.97
C TYR A 48 -13.01 -12.84 -25.32
N LEU A 49 -12.47 -11.68 -25.68
CA LEU A 49 -12.93 -10.89 -26.82
C LEU A 49 -11.89 -9.88 -27.30
N PRO A 50 -12.02 -9.34 -28.52
CA PRO A 50 -11.16 -8.24 -28.99
C PRO A 50 -11.43 -6.95 -28.23
N PHE A 51 -10.37 -6.16 -28.05
CA PHE A 51 -10.39 -4.78 -27.60
C PHE A 51 -10.18 -3.88 -28.82
N THR A 52 -11.09 -2.93 -29.05
CA THR A 52 -11.17 -2.20 -30.32
C THR A 52 -10.90 -0.71 -30.17
N ASP A 53 -10.33 -0.12 -31.22
CA ASP A 53 -10.20 1.32 -31.41
C ASP A 53 -11.54 1.94 -31.86
N SER A 54 -11.59 3.27 -31.90
CA SER A 54 -12.74 4.07 -32.31
C SER A 54 -13.24 3.81 -33.73
N ASP A 55 -12.36 3.33 -34.63
CA ASP A 55 -12.69 2.91 -36.00
C ASP A 55 -13.05 1.42 -36.12
N GLY A 56 -13.11 0.70 -34.99
CA GLY A 56 -13.42 -0.73 -34.93
C GLY A 56 -12.23 -1.65 -35.20
N ARG A 57 -11.02 -1.13 -35.43
CA ARG A 57 -9.82 -1.98 -35.56
C ARG A 57 -9.49 -2.62 -34.22
N VAL A 58 -9.05 -3.87 -34.26
CA VAL A 58 -8.62 -4.60 -33.06
C VAL A 58 -7.25 -4.10 -32.62
N LEU A 59 -7.16 -3.58 -31.41
CA LEU A 59 -5.90 -3.17 -30.76
C LEU A 59 -5.24 -4.37 -30.06
N ASP A 60 -6.04 -5.22 -29.43
CA ASP A 60 -5.59 -6.43 -28.75
C ASP A 60 -6.75 -7.44 -28.60
N GLN A 61 -6.45 -8.65 -28.13
CA GLN A 61 -7.45 -9.64 -27.76
C GLN A 61 -7.09 -10.24 -26.40
N GLY A 62 -8.05 -10.22 -25.47
CA GLY A 62 -7.78 -10.57 -24.08
C GLY A 62 -9.05 -10.87 -23.28
N ILE A 63 -8.89 -10.90 -21.96
CA ILE A 63 -9.98 -11.14 -21.02
C ILE A 63 -10.46 -9.80 -20.47
N ALA A 64 -11.77 -9.57 -20.49
CA ALA A 64 -12.40 -8.46 -19.78
C ALA A 64 -13.15 -8.97 -18.55
N LEU A 65 -13.04 -8.26 -17.43
CA LEU A 65 -13.79 -8.49 -16.21
C LEU A 65 -14.59 -7.25 -15.82
N TRP A 66 -15.86 -7.45 -15.49
CA TRP A 66 -16.75 -6.39 -15.03
C TRP A 66 -17.11 -6.58 -13.56
N PHE A 67 -16.91 -5.55 -12.74
CA PHE A 67 -17.24 -5.52 -11.33
C PHE A 67 -18.19 -4.35 -11.06
N PRO A 68 -19.51 -4.59 -11.03
CA PRO A 68 -20.45 -3.52 -10.70
C PRO A 68 -20.30 -3.09 -9.24
N GLY A 69 -20.38 -1.79 -8.99
CA GLY A 69 -20.48 -1.22 -7.65
C GLY A 69 -21.73 -1.74 -6.92
N PRO A 70 -21.73 -1.84 -5.58
CA PRO A 70 -20.64 -1.53 -4.65
C PRO A 70 -19.65 -2.68 -4.44
N ASN A 71 -19.77 -3.74 -5.24
CA ASN A 71 -19.06 -5.01 -5.07
C ASN A 71 -17.78 -5.05 -5.92
N SER A 72 -16.95 -4.03 -5.79
CA SER A 72 -15.66 -3.88 -6.45
C SER A 72 -14.58 -3.43 -5.44
N PHE A 73 -13.33 -3.35 -5.89
CA PHE A 73 -12.21 -2.87 -5.06
C PHE A 73 -12.42 -1.44 -4.58
N THR A 74 -12.79 -0.52 -5.47
CA THR A 74 -13.01 0.90 -5.17
C THR A 74 -14.39 1.18 -4.58
N GLY A 75 -15.33 0.23 -4.65
CA GLY A 75 -16.75 0.47 -4.35
C GLY A 75 -17.53 1.10 -5.51
N GLU A 76 -16.85 1.48 -6.59
CA GLU A 76 -17.47 2.00 -7.81
C GLU A 76 -17.66 0.88 -8.86
N ASP A 77 -18.24 1.21 -10.00
CA ASP A 77 -18.14 0.36 -11.18
C ASP A 77 -16.68 0.24 -11.64
N VAL A 78 -16.19 -0.99 -11.82
CA VAL A 78 -14.81 -1.28 -12.25
C VAL A 78 -14.79 -2.22 -13.46
N LEU A 79 -14.00 -1.86 -14.46
CA LEU A 79 -13.65 -2.69 -15.60
C LEU A 79 -12.16 -3.03 -15.56
N GLU A 80 -11.80 -4.30 -15.73
CA GLU A 80 -10.43 -4.72 -15.95
C GLU A 80 -10.26 -5.32 -17.34
N LEU A 81 -9.25 -4.85 -18.07
CA LEU A 81 -8.84 -5.35 -19.37
C LEU A 81 -7.50 -6.06 -19.20
N GLN A 82 -7.49 -7.38 -19.38
CA GLN A 82 -6.32 -8.23 -19.26
C GLN A 82 -5.88 -8.67 -20.66
N GLY A 83 -4.97 -7.90 -21.24
CA GLY A 83 -4.42 -8.12 -22.58
C GLY A 83 -2.97 -8.58 -22.54
N HIS A 84 -2.30 -8.55 -23.69
CA HIS A 84 -0.88 -8.83 -23.77
C HIS A 84 -0.06 -7.75 -23.06
N GLY A 85 0.91 -8.16 -22.23
CA GLY A 85 1.75 -7.26 -21.41
C GLY A 85 2.84 -6.54 -22.19
N GLY A 86 2.58 -6.17 -23.45
CA GLY A 86 3.49 -5.38 -24.28
C GLY A 86 3.29 -3.87 -24.03
N PRO A 87 4.35 -3.09 -23.72
CA PRO A 87 4.21 -1.65 -23.44
C PRO A 87 3.46 -0.86 -24.51
N VAL A 88 3.69 -1.19 -25.79
CA VAL A 88 3.04 -0.51 -26.92
C VAL A 88 1.53 -0.78 -26.95
N ILE A 89 1.11 -2.02 -26.67
CA ILE A 89 -0.31 -2.40 -26.68
C ILE A 89 -1.04 -1.75 -25.50
N LEU A 90 -0.44 -1.78 -24.32
CA LEU A 90 -1.00 -1.12 -23.14
C LEU A 90 -1.12 0.39 -23.32
N ASP A 91 -0.13 1.04 -23.95
CA ASP A 91 -0.19 2.48 -24.26
C ASP A 91 -1.29 2.80 -25.30
N LEU A 92 -1.46 1.98 -26.34
CA LEU A 92 -2.56 2.15 -27.31
C LEU A 92 -3.94 2.03 -26.64
N LEU A 93 -4.13 1.00 -25.80
CA LEU A 93 -5.37 0.81 -25.07
C LEU A 93 -5.61 1.96 -24.07
N LEU A 94 -4.59 2.39 -23.34
CA LEU A 94 -4.69 3.51 -22.40
C LEU A 94 -5.08 4.81 -23.12
N LYS A 95 -4.43 5.13 -24.25
CA LYS A 95 -4.79 6.28 -25.10
C LYS A 95 -6.22 6.20 -25.59
N ARG A 96 -6.67 5.03 -26.04
CA ARG A 96 -8.05 4.80 -26.49
C ARG A 96 -9.07 5.05 -25.37
N ILE A 97 -8.76 4.66 -24.14
CA ILE A 97 -9.63 4.84 -22.96
C ILE A 97 -9.66 6.31 -22.54
N VAL A 98 -8.50 6.98 -22.44
CA VAL A 98 -8.40 8.39 -22.04
C VAL A 98 -9.02 9.33 -23.08
N ALA A 99 -9.10 8.93 -24.35
CA ALA A 99 -9.80 9.69 -25.38
C ALA A 99 -11.34 9.76 -25.16
N LEU A 100 -11.91 8.93 -24.27
CA LEU A 100 -13.33 8.99 -23.94
C LEU A 100 -13.62 10.17 -22.98
N PRO A 101 -14.69 10.95 -23.21
CA PRO A 101 -15.01 12.10 -22.36
C PRO A 101 -15.22 11.69 -20.90
N GLY A 102 -14.60 12.40 -19.95
CA GLY A 102 -14.74 12.16 -18.51
C GLY A 102 -13.84 11.05 -17.95
N VAL A 103 -13.00 10.46 -18.79
CA VAL A 103 -11.99 9.48 -18.38
C VAL A 103 -10.61 10.13 -18.31
N ARG A 104 -9.86 9.89 -17.23
CA ARG A 104 -8.49 10.39 -17.05
C ARG A 104 -7.56 9.34 -16.46
N ILE A 105 -6.26 9.59 -16.52
CA ILE A 105 -5.28 8.74 -15.83
C ILE A 105 -5.44 8.91 -14.32
N ALA A 106 -5.36 7.80 -13.58
CA ALA A 106 -5.39 7.80 -12.11
C ALA A 106 -4.12 8.44 -11.52
N GLN A 107 -4.26 9.12 -10.40
CA GLN A 107 -3.13 9.56 -9.58
C GLN A 107 -2.53 8.37 -8.80
N PRO A 108 -1.28 8.48 -8.31
CA PRO A 108 -0.68 7.46 -7.45
C PRO A 108 -1.58 7.18 -6.23
N GLY A 109 -1.90 5.90 -6.00
CA GLY A 109 -2.74 5.48 -4.86
C GLY A 109 -4.24 5.74 -5.02
N GLU A 110 -4.70 6.41 -6.09
CA GLU A 110 -6.09 6.89 -6.19
C GLU A 110 -7.14 5.76 -6.14
N PHE A 111 -6.84 4.55 -6.63
CA PHE A 111 -7.77 3.41 -6.49
C PHE A 111 -7.97 3.02 -5.01
N SER A 112 -6.90 2.97 -4.22
CA SER A 112 -6.99 2.66 -2.79
C SER A 112 -7.61 3.83 -2.01
N GLU A 113 -7.31 5.07 -2.40
CA GLU A 113 -7.95 6.27 -1.86
C GLU A 113 -9.48 6.23 -2.07
N ARG A 114 -9.95 5.91 -3.28
CA ARG A 114 -11.38 5.76 -3.56
C ARG A 114 -12.01 4.60 -2.79
N ALA A 115 -11.30 3.49 -2.64
CA ALA A 115 -11.76 2.39 -1.80
C ALA A 115 -11.96 2.83 -0.34
N PHE A 116 -11.03 3.61 0.21
CA PHE A 116 -11.16 4.23 1.54
C PHE A 116 -12.34 5.19 1.62
N LEU A 117 -12.48 6.11 0.67
CA LEU A 117 -13.58 7.10 0.63
C LEU A 117 -14.96 6.47 0.45
N ASN A 118 -15.04 5.26 -0.12
CA ASN A 118 -16.27 4.50 -0.30
C ASN A 118 -16.47 3.41 0.77
N ASP A 119 -15.81 3.54 1.92
CA ASP A 119 -15.93 2.65 3.09
C ASP A 119 -15.64 1.17 2.76
N LYS A 120 -14.82 0.90 1.74
CA LYS A 120 -14.38 -0.46 1.38
C LYS A 120 -13.22 -0.91 2.24
N LEU A 121 -12.41 0.05 2.69
CA LEU A 121 -11.20 -0.12 3.49
C LEU A 121 -11.15 1.02 4.50
N ASP A 122 -10.58 0.78 5.67
CA ASP A 122 -10.10 1.87 6.52
C ASP A 122 -8.69 2.33 6.10
N LEU A 123 -8.20 3.40 6.74
CA LEU A 123 -6.89 3.98 6.39
C LEU A 123 -5.73 3.00 6.63
N ALA A 124 -5.77 2.22 7.72
CA ALA A 124 -4.71 1.26 8.04
C ALA A 124 -4.68 0.11 7.03
N GLN A 125 -5.85 -0.33 6.55
CA GLN A 125 -5.97 -1.32 5.49
C GLN A 125 -5.47 -0.78 4.14
N ALA A 126 -5.75 0.49 3.82
CA ALA A 126 -5.27 1.14 2.60
C ALA A 126 -3.73 1.27 2.60
N GLU A 127 -3.12 1.65 3.72
CA GLU A 127 -1.66 1.66 3.89
C GLU A 127 -1.06 0.25 3.78
N ALA A 128 -1.72 -0.74 4.38
CA ALA A 128 -1.25 -2.13 4.34
C ALA A 128 -1.15 -2.72 2.92
N ILE A 129 -1.90 -2.19 1.94
CA ILE A 129 -1.76 -2.57 0.53
C ILE A 129 -0.38 -2.21 0.00
N ALA A 130 0.09 -0.98 0.26
CA ALA A 130 1.42 -0.56 -0.15
C ALA A 130 2.49 -1.42 0.54
N ASP A 131 2.32 -1.66 1.83
CA ASP A 131 3.25 -2.47 2.63
C ASP A 131 3.37 -3.90 2.13
N LEU A 132 2.25 -4.49 1.68
CA LEU A 132 2.24 -5.84 1.14
C LEU A 132 2.95 -5.90 -0.22
N ILE A 133 2.79 -4.87 -1.06
CA ILE A 133 3.45 -4.77 -2.36
C ILE A 133 4.97 -4.58 -2.19
N ASP A 134 5.38 -3.77 -1.22
CA ASP A 134 6.78 -3.42 -0.96
C ASP A 134 7.49 -4.39 0.01
N ALA A 135 6.79 -5.42 0.51
CA ALA A 135 7.31 -6.35 1.50
C ALA A 135 8.56 -7.08 0.99
N SER A 136 9.69 -6.87 1.68
CA SER A 136 10.98 -7.51 1.37
C SER A 136 11.23 -8.80 2.16
N SER A 137 10.40 -9.11 3.17
CA SER A 137 10.49 -10.35 3.94
C SER A 137 9.13 -11.02 4.13
N GLU A 138 9.14 -12.34 4.35
CA GLU A 138 7.93 -13.11 4.62
C GLU A 138 7.17 -12.55 5.83
N GLN A 139 7.90 -12.13 6.86
CA GLN A 139 7.27 -11.63 8.08
C GLN A 139 6.63 -10.25 7.88
N ALA A 140 7.26 -9.36 7.10
CA ALA A 140 6.66 -8.09 6.70
C ALA A 140 5.38 -8.31 5.88
N ALA A 141 5.40 -9.25 4.92
CA ALA A 141 4.23 -9.60 4.12
C ALA A 141 3.08 -10.15 5.00
N ARG A 142 3.37 -11.07 5.93
CA ARG A 142 2.37 -11.61 6.88
C ARG A 142 1.78 -10.52 7.76
N SER A 143 2.59 -9.60 8.27
CA SER A 143 2.13 -8.46 9.06
C SER A 143 1.22 -7.53 8.24
N ALA A 144 1.58 -7.22 7.00
CA ALA A 144 0.76 -6.42 6.11
C ALA A 144 -0.60 -7.10 5.80
N VAL A 145 -0.60 -8.42 5.55
CA VAL A 145 -1.84 -9.20 5.37
C VAL A 145 -2.76 -9.11 6.59
N ASN A 146 -2.22 -9.23 7.81
CA ASN A 146 -3.02 -9.11 9.04
C ASN A 146 -3.65 -7.71 9.18
N SER A 147 -2.92 -6.65 8.85
CA SER A 147 -3.46 -5.29 8.82
C SER A 147 -4.55 -5.13 7.75
N LEU A 148 -4.33 -5.65 6.54
CA LEU A 148 -5.34 -5.70 5.47
C LEU A 148 -6.62 -6.44 5.90
N GLN A 149 -6.49 -7.52 6.66
CA GLN A 149 -7.63 -8.28 7.21
C GLN A 149 -8.37 -7.54 8.34
N GLY A 150 -7.91 -6.36 8.74
CA GLY A 150 -8.55 -5.52 9.76
C GLY A 150 -8.21 -5.91 11.19
N VAL A 151 -7.21 -6.77 11.42
CA VAL A 151 -6.82 -7.20 12.78
C VAL A 151 -6.38 -6.01 13.62
N PHE A 152 -5.55 -5.14 13.04
CA PHE A 152 -5.08 -3.92 13.71
C PHE A 152 -6.24 -2.96 13.99
N SER A 153 -7.07 -2.68 12.97
CA SER A 153 -8.23 -1.80 13.07
C SER A 153 -9.23 -2.27 14.13
N THR A 154 -9.46 -3.58 14.24
CA THR A 154 -10.33 -4.16 15.27
C THR A 154 -9.85 -3.82 16.68
N ARG A 155 -8.53 -3.87 16.93
CA ARG A 155 -7.97 -3.52 18.24
C ARG A 155 -8.06 -2.03 18.56
N ILE A 156 -7.81 -1.18 17.56
CA ILE A 156 -7.97 0.27 17.72
C ILE A 156 -9.44 0.62 18.00
N ASN A 157 -10.37 0.03 17.25
CA ASN A 157 -11.80 0.27 17.47
C ASN A 157 -12.25 -0.18 18.86
N HIS A 158 -11.72 -1.28 19.39
CA HIS A 158 -11.99 -1.71 20.76
C HIS A 158 -11.52 -0.66 21.79
N LEU A 159 -10.34 -0.09 21.61
CA LEU A 159 -9.83 1.01 22.47
C LEU A 159 -10.71 2.26 22.36
N VAL A 160 -11.11 2.64 21.15
CA VAL A 160 -11.99 3.79 20.89
C VAL A 160 -13.35 3.60 21.54
N GLU A 161 -13.94 2.40 21.45
CA GLU A 161 -15.22 2.06 22.08
C GLU A 161 -15.11 2.14 23.61
N ALA A 162 -14.05 1.57 24.20
CA ALA A 162 -13.80 1.64 25.63
C ALA A 162 -13.64 3.10 26.13
N LEU A 163 -12.90 3.94 25.39
CA LEU A 163 -12.75 5.36 25.70
C LEU A 163 -14.07 6.13 25.54
N THR A 164 -14.87 5.79 24.53
CA THR A 164 -16.18 6.40 24.31
C THR A 164 -17.12 6.10 25.48
N HIS A 165 -17.13 4.86 25.97
CA HIS A 165 -17.91 4.50 27.17
C HIS A 165 -17.42 5.24 28.41
N LEU A 166 -16.11 5.33 28.64
CA LEU A 166 -15.54 6.11 29.74
C LEU A 166 -15.94 7.59 29.67
N ARG A 167 -15.91 8.18 28.47
CA ARG A 167 -16.33 9.56 28.24
C ARG A 167 -17.79 9.78 28.62
N ILE A 168 -18.69 8.86 28.26
CA ILE A 168 -20.12 8.94 28.61
C ILE A 168 -20.30 9.04 30.13
N TYR A 169 -19.56 8.24 30.93
CA TYR A 169 -19.65 8.29 32.38
C TYR A 169 -19.18 9.63 32.96
N VAL A 170 -18.08 10.18 32.44
CA VAL A 170 -17.55 11.46 32.88
C VAL A 170 -18.50 12.61 32.51
N GLU A 171 -19.06 12.60 31.30
CA GLU A 171 -20.02 13.62 30.86
C GLU A 171 -21.29 13.59 31.71
N ALA A 172 -21.84 12.40 31.99
CA ALA A 172 -22.99 12.26 32.87
C ALA A 172 -22.74 12.82 34.28
N ALA A 173 -21.55 12.58 34.84
CA ALA A 173 -21.18 13.09 36.17
C ALA A 173 -21.02 14.63 36.19
N ILE A 174 -20.62 15.24 35.07
CA ILE A 174 -20.50 16.70 34.94
C ILE A 174 -21.87 17.36 34.78
N ASP A 175 -22.75 16.76 33.98
CA ASP A 175 -24.06 17.34 33.65
C ASP A 175 -25.09 17.18 34.78
N PHE A 176 -24.94 16.16 35.65
CA PHE A 176 -25.88 15.85 36.74
C PHE A 176 -25.17 15.69 38.10
N PRO A 177 -24.56 16.77 38.65
CA PRO A 177 -23.77 16.70 39.87
C PRO A 177 -24.60 16.43 41.14
N ASP A 178 -25.91 16.72 41.11
CA ASP A 178 -26.84 16.58 42.24
C ASP A 178 -27.57 15.22 42.26
N GLU A 179 -27.45 14.41 41.20
CA GLU A 179 -27.95 13.03 41.24
C GLU A 179 -26.92 12.17 42.01
N GLU A 180 -27.36 11.52 43.10
CA GLU A 180 -26.57 10.55 43.87
C GLU A 180 -26.25 9.32 43.01
N ILE A 181 -25.36 9.48 42.04
CA ILE A 181 -24.82 8.36 41.30
C ILE A 181 -23.34 8.25 41.61
N ASP A 182 -23.04 7.28 42.48
CA ASP A 182 -21.74 6.94 43.07
C ASP A 182 -20.73 6.39 42.03
N PHE A 183 -20.80 6.85 40.78
CA PHE A 183 -20.06 6.30 39.64
C PHE A 183 -18.55 6.54 39.69
N LEU A 184 -18.14 7.66 40.29
CA LEU A 184 -16.72 8.07 40.39
C LEU A 184 -16.04 7.52 41.65
N SER A 185 -16.81 7.17 42.68
CA SER A 185 -16.35 6.86 44.03
C SER A 185 -15.80 5.45 44.19
N ASP A 186 -16.26 4.51 43.36
CA ASP A 186 -15.95 3.08 43.49
C ASP A 186 -14.61 2.68 42.82
N GLY A 187 -13.81 3.63 42.32
CA GLY A 187 -12.57 3.34 41.60
C GLY A 187 -12.76 2.58 40.28
N ARG A 188 -14.01 2.37 39.85
CA ARG A 188 -14.36 1.61 38.65
C ARG A 188 -13.84 2.25 37.37
N ILE A 189 -13.98 3.58 37.27
CA ILE A 189 -13.46 4.36 36.13
C ILE A 189 -11.94 4.29 36.08
N GLU A 190 -11.27 4.39 37.23
CA GLU A 190 -9.81 4.24 37.31
C GLU A 190 -9.37 2.84 36.85
N ALA A 191 -10.05 1.78 37.29
CA ALA A 191 -9.75 0.41 36.86
C ALA A 191 -9.97 0.20 35.36
N GLN A 192 -11.06 0.74 34.80
CA GLN A 192 -11.33 0.69 33.36
C GLN A 192 -10.29 1.48 32.56
N LEU A 193 -9.90 2.67 33.02
CA LEU A 193 -8.86 3.48 32.37
C LEU A 193 -7.51 2.76 32.40
N ASN A 194 -7.13 2.16 33.53
CA ASN A 194 -5.91 1.36 33.64
C ASN A 194 -5.91 0.15 32.70
N THR A 195 -7.07 -0.46 32.46
CA THR A 195 -7.23 -1.54 31.48
C THR A 195 -6.97 -1.03 30.07
N VAL A 196 -7.58 0.09 29.68
CA VAL A 196 -7.37 0.73 28.36
C VAL A 196 -5.90 1.13 28.15
N ILE A 197 -5.23 1.65 29.18
CA ILE A 197 -3.80 1.97 29.13
C ILE A 197 -2.97 0.70 28.87
N GLY A 198 -3.26 -0.40 29.58
CA GLY A 198 -2.57 -1.68 29.38
C GLY A 198 -2.76 -2.23 27.96
N ASP A 199 -3.98 -2.18 27.43
CA ASP A 199 -4.28 -2.62 26.07
C ASP A 199 -3.60 -1.75 25.02
N LEU A 200 -3.55 -0.43 25.24
CA LEU A 200 -2.82 0.50 24.37
C LEU A 200 -1.32 0.22 24.38
N ASP A 201 -0.72 -0.04 25.55
CA ASP A 201 0.70 -0.36 25.65
C ASP A 201 1.04 -1.69 24.96
N ALA A 202 0.15 -2.68 25.02
CA ALA A 202 0.28 -3.92 24.25
C ALA A 202 0.25 -3.65 22.74
N VAL A 203 -0.71 -2.84 22.25
CA VAL A 203 -0.77 -2.42 20.84
C VAL A 203 0.51 -1.70 20.43
N ARG A 204 1.04 -0.78 21.26
CA ARG A 204 2.27 -0.04 20.99
C ARG A 204 3.50 -0.94 20.90
N ALA A 205 3.61 -1.93 21.79
CA ALA A 205 4.71 -2.88 21.78
C ALA A 205 4.74 -3.71 20.48
N GLU A 206 3.58 -4.20 20.06
CA GLU A 206 3.43 -4.96 18.82
C GLU A 206 3.64 -4.08 17.57
N ALA A 207 3.10 -2.86 17.56
CA ALA A 207 3.31 -1.91 16.47
C ALA A 207 4.79 -1.55 16.28
N ARG A 208 5.55 -1.40 17.38
CA ARG A 208 7.00 -1.17 17.33
C ARG A 208 7.73 -2.34 16.66
N GLN A 209 7.34 -3.58 16.97
CA GLN A 209 7.89 -4.76 16.31
C GLN A 209 7.55 -4.77 14.81
N GLY A 210 6.31 -4.42 14.45
CA GLY A 210 5.87 -4.30 13.05
C GLY A 210 6.63 -3.22 12.26
N SER A 211 6.87 -2.05 12.85
CA SER A 211 7.67 -0.97 12.25
C SER A 211 9.12 -1.42 12.01
N LEU A 212 9.75 -2.12 12.95
CA LEU A 212 11.10 -2.66 12.75
C LEU A 212 11.19 -3.67 11.61
N LEU A 213 10.18 -4.54 11.47
CA LEU A 213 10.11 -5.52 10.39
C LEU A 213 9.91 -4.87 9.01
N ARG A 214 9.21 -3.73 8.96
CA ARG A 214 8.92 -2.97 7.75
C ARG A 214 10.08 -2.08 7.33
N GLU A 215 10.58 -1.25 8.26
CA GLU A 215 11.64 -0.29 7.98
C GLU A 215 13.01 -0.96 7.90
N GLY A 216 13.17 -2.12 8.54
CA GLY A 216 14.46 -2.77 8.72
C GLY A 216 15.33 -2.10 9.78
N MET A 217 16.40 -2.78 10.18
CA MET A 217 17.39 -2.23 11.11
C MET A 217 18.48 -1.50 10.37
N LYS A 218 18.83 -0.30 10.84
CA LYS A 218 20.03 0.42 10.40
C LYS A 218 21.23 -0.05 11.20
N VAL A 219 22.22 -0.61 10.52
CA VAL A 219 23.45 -1.14 11.15
C VAL A 219 24.65 -0.39 10.60
N VAL A 220 25.49 0.13 11.48
CA VAL A 220 26.74 0.80 11.11
C VAL A 220 27.90 -0.18 11.29
N ILE A 221 28.69 -0.42 10.24
CA ILE A 221 29.94 -1.19 10.34
C ILE A 221 31.11 -0.22 10.47
N ALA A 222 31.66 -0.12 11.68
CA ALA A 222 32.81 0.71 12.00
C ALA A 222 34.07 -0.15 12.18
N GLY A 223 35.21 0.33 11.67
CA GLY A 223 36.49 -0.38 11.81
C GLY A 223 37.62 0.32 11.07
N ARG A 224 38.87 -0.05 11.42
CA ARG A 224 40.08 0.49 10.78
C ARG A 224 40.09 0.26 9.25
N PRO A 225 40.85 1.04 8.47
CA PRO A 225 41.10 0.74 7.07
C PRO A 225 41.61 -0.71 6.92
N ASN A 226 41.16 -1.42 5.88
CA ASN A 226 41.50 -2.83 5.62
C ASN A 226 41.12 -3.85 6.71
N ALA A 227 40.25 -3.50 7.66
CA ALA A 227 39.76 -4.43 8.69
C ALA A 227 38.78 -5.51 8.18
N GLY A 228 38.62 -5.67 6.86
CA GLY A 228 37.70 -6.64 6.27
C GLY A 228 36.23 -6.21 6.24
N LYS A 229 35.91 -4.91 6.43
CA LYS A 229 34.52 -4.39 6.39
C LYS A 229 33.80 -4.76 5.10
N SER A 230 34.41 -4.50 3.94
CA SER A 230 33.85 -4.83 2.63
C SER A 230 33.73 -6.33 2.41
N SER A 231 34.63 -7.14 2.98
CA SER A 231 34.53 -8.60 2.92
C SER A 231 33.37 -9.14 3.76
N LEU A 232 33.09 -8.53 4.92
CA LEU A 232 31.93 -8.87 5.75
C LEU A 232 30.61 -8.46 5.07
N LEU A 233 30.55 -7.27 4.48
CA LEU A 233 29.40 -6.81 3.70
C LEU A 233 29.05 -7.80 2.59
N ASN A 234 30.03 -8.14 1.75
CA ASN A 234 29.83 -9.10 0.65
C ASN A 234 29.42 -10.48 1.16
N ALA A 235 29.93 -10.92 2.32
CA ALA A 235 29.53 -12.19 2.92
C ALA A 235 28.09 -12.17 3.46
N LEU A 236 27.63 -11.03 3.99
CA LEU A 236 26.26 -10.83 4.48
C LEU A 236 25.26 -10.65 3.34
N ALA A 237 25.64 -9.98 2.25
CA ALA A 237 24.83 -9.88 1.02
C ALA A 237 24.79 -11.19 0.22
N GLY A 238 25.80 -12.06 0.41
CA GLY A 238 25.95 -13.34 -0.28
C GLY A 238 25.28 -14.54 0.39
N ARG A 239 24.40 -14.34 1.37
CA ARG A 239 23.49 -15.38 1.90
C ARG A 239 22.08 -14.79 1.94
N ASP A 240 21.24 -15.23 1.00
CA ASP A 240 19.83 -14.87 0.85
C ASP A 240 19.52 -13.47 0.29
N ALA A 241 20.25 -13.04 -0.76
CA ALA A 241 19.73 -12.02 -1.67
C ALA A 241 18.49 -12.58 -2.39
N ALA A 242 17.31 -12.28 -1.85
CA ALA A 242 16.03 -12.55 -2.50
C ALA A 242 15.95 -11.73 -3.81
N ILE A 243 16.23 -12.42 -4.92
CA ILE A 243 15.84 -12.13 -6.31
C ILE A 243 15.82 -10.63 -6.69
N VAL A 244 16.93 -10.16 -7.27
CA VAL A 244 16.96 -8.92 -8.06
C VAL A 244 16.23 -9.19 -9.38
N THR A 245 15.24 -8.37 -9.72
CA THR A 245 14.78 -8.21 -11.10
C THR A 245 15.55 -7.07 -11.76
N ASP A 246 16.20 -7.36 -12.89
CA ASP A 246 16.88 -6.37 -13.71
C ASP A 246 15.86 -5.46 -14.40
N ILE A 247 15.40 -4.40 -13.73
CA ILE A 247 14.69 -3.29 -14.38
C ILE A 247 15.66 -2.12 -14.48
N ALA A 248 16.28 -1.99 -15.66
CA ALA A 248 17.10 -0.84 -16.01
C ALA A 248 16.24 0.43 -16.03
N GLY A 249 16.47 1.37 -15.11
CA GLY A 249 15.89 2.70 -15.23
C GLY A 249 15.55 3.47 -13.95
N THR A 250 15.81 2.96 -12.74
CA THR A 250 15.63 3.79 -11.54
C THR A 250 16.88 4.61 -11.26
N THR A 251 16.69 5.91 -11.27
CA THR A 251 17.69 6.96 -11.07
C THR A 251 18.48 6.78 -9.78
N ARG A 252 19.81 6.80 -9.88
CA ARG A 252 20.79 7.32 -8.90
C ARG A 252 20.39 7.20 -7.43
N ASP A 253 20.22 5.98 -6.94
CA ASP A 253 20.46 5.70 -5.54
C ASP A 253 21.50 4.58 -5.49
N VAL A 254 22.57 4.86 -4.75
CA VAL A 254 23.68 3.96 -4.48
C VAL A 254 23.15 2.55 -4.22
N LEU A 255 23.67 1.54 -4.92
CA LEU A 255 23.37 0.12 -4.70
C LEU A 255 23.39 -0.19 -3.20
N ARG A 256 22.22 -0.18 -2.55
CA ARG A 256 22.03 -0.65 -1.18
C ARG A 256 21.67 -2.12 -1.32
N GLU A 257 22.64 -2.98 -1.04
CA GLU A 257 22.42 -4.43 -1.01
C GLU A 257 21.31 -4.75 0.01
N HIS A 258 20.25 -5.44 -0.42
CA HIS A 258 19.15 -5.85 0.45
C HIS A 258 19.56 -7.09 1.25
N ILE A 259 20.13 -6.86 2.44
CA ILE A 259 20.57 -7.91 3.35
C ILE A 259 19.41 -8.29 4.27
N HIS A 260 19.11 -9.59 4.37
CA HIS A 260 18.14 -10.12 5.32
C HIS A 260 18.86 -11.03 6.31
N ILE A 261 18.62 -10.83 7.61
CA ILE A 261 19.09 -11.75 8.66
C ILE A 261 17.88 -12.20 9.44
N ASP A 262 17.63 -13.51 9.46
CA ASP A 262 16.47 -14.13 10.12
C ASP A 262 15.12 -13.46 9.77
N GLY A 263 14.96 -13.04 8.50
CA GLY A 263 13.73 -12.40 7.99
C GLY A 263 13.59 -10.91 8.32
N MET A 264 14.58 -10.29 8.97
CA MET A 264 14.63 -8.86 9.24
C MET A 264 15.46 -8.13 8.17
N PRO A 265 14.93 -7.09 7.51
CA PRO A 265 15.72 -6.28 6.57
C PRO A 265 16.82 -5.51 7.31
N LEU A 266 18.02 -5.46 6.75
CA LEU A 266 19.15 -4.68 7.27
C LEU A 266 19.59 -3.64 6.25
N HIS A 267 19.67 -2.40 6.71
CA HIS A 267 20.27 -1.28 6.00
C HIS A 267 21.67 -1.04 6.56
N ILE A 268 22.69 -1.48 5.84
CA ILE A 268 24.07 -1.29 6.30
C ILE A 268 24.62 0.03 5.80
N ILE A 269 25.19 0.81 6.73
CA ILE A 269 25.87 2.07 6.46
C ILE A 269 27.36 1.83 6.64
N ASP A 270 28.13 1.90 5.54
CA ASP A 270 29.60 1.86 5.62
C ASP A 270 30.13 3.22 6.07
N THR A 271 30.97 3.19 7.10
CA THR A 271 31.67 4.35 7.62
C THR A 271 32.73 4.91 6.67
N ALA A 272 33.13 4.16 5.64
CA ALA A 272 34.00 4.67 4.57
C ALA A 272 33.32 5.75 3.71
N GLY A 273 32.03 5.60 3.39
CA GLY A 273 31.26 6.59 2.60
C GLY A 273 30.93 7.87 3.38
N LEU A 274 30.86 7.79 4.71
CA LEU A 274 30.76 8.98 5.58
C LEU A 274 32.04 9.85 5.55
N ARG A 275 33.19 9.29 5.16
CA ARG A 275 34.43 10.06 4.99
C ARG A 275 34.53 10.73 3.62
N GLU A 276 34.07 10.08 2.55
CA GLU A 276 34.02 10.72 1.23
C GLU A 276 33.08 11.94 1.23
N ALA A 277 31.97 11.89 1.98
CA ALA A 277 31.06 13.02 2.16
C ALA A 277 31.64 14.20 2.97
N SER A 278 32.66 13.96 3.82
CA SER A 278 33.37 15.03 4.54
C SER A 278 34.53 15.62 3.74
N ASP A 279 35.15 14.84 2.85
CA ASP A 279 36.33 15.26 2.07
C ASP A 279 35.99 16.28 0.95
N GLU A 280 34.75 16.30 0.43
CA GLU A 280 34.33 17.34 -0.53
C GLU A 280 34.12 18.72 0.12
N VAL A 281 33.72 18.75 1.40
CA VAL A 281 33.47 20.00 2.14
C VAL A 281 34.78 20.67 2.58
N GLU A 282 35.83 19.90 2.89
CA GLU A 282 37.15 20.45 3.23
C GLU A 282 37.94 21.00 2.03
N ARG A 283 37.51 20.71 0.79
CA ARG A 283 38.24 21.13 -0.42
C ARG A 283 37.78 22.49 -0.99
N ILE A 284 36.81 23.14 -0.35
CA ILE A 284 36.28 24.48 -0.73
C ILE A 284 36.75 25.57 0.27
N GLY A 285 37.54 25.21 1.28
CA GLY A 285 38.07 26.14 2.28
C GLY A 285 39.56 26.37 2.16
N ASP A 286 39.97 27.15 1.16
CA ASP A 286 41.13 28.05 1.19
C ASP A 286 40.75 29.35 0.44
#